data_AF-A0A7C1EX88-F1
#
_entry.id   AF-A0A7C1EX88-F1
#
_cell.length_a   1.000
_cell.length_b   1.000
_cell.length_c   1.000
_cell.angle_alpha   90.00
_cell.angle_beta   90.00
_cell.angle_gamma   90.00
#
_symmetry.space_group_name_H-M   'P 1'
#
loop_
_entity.id
_entity.type
_entity.pdbx_description
1 polymer ?
#
loop_
_entity_poly.entity_id
_entity_poly.type
_entity_poly.pdbx_seq_one_letter_code
_entity_poly.pdbx_strand_id
1 'polypeptide(L)'
;MKRYLRPPGAKKDFLKKCIRCGKCYQVCPYKTIRLAFLEFGIHNLYTPFIIPREVPCYLCMKCPPVCPSGALDRSLTEKTKVKMGVAKIDEKKCLAYLGTLCRSCYQNCPIFNEAITIDDELKPKVNKDKCVGCGICENVCPVEDAAIIVSGEKDD
;
A
#
# COMPACT_ATOMS: atom_id res chain seq x y z
N MET A 1 9.67 -14.65 2.62
CA MET A 1 8.46 -14.36 1.81
C MET A 1 8.41 -12.85 1.58
N LYS A 2 8.30 -12.38 0.32
CA LYS A 2 8.20 -10.93 0.05
C LYS A 2 6.89 -10.40 0.62
N ARG A 3 6.96 -9.26 1.32
CA ARG A 3 5.78 -8.61 1.88
C ARG A 3 5.01 -7.91 0.77
N TYR A 4 3.69 -8.06 0.78
CA TYR A 4 2.81 -7.53 -0.24
C TYR A 4 1.53 -6.96 0.37
N LEU A 5 0.80 -6.20 -0.44
CA LEU A 5 -0.51 -5.63 -0.13
C LEU A 5 -1.56 -6.11 -1.14
N ARG A 6 -2.82 -6.12 -0.73
CA ARG A 6 -3.95 -6.27 -1.66
C ARG A 6 -4.28 -4.94 -2.34
N PRO A 7 -4.91 -4.95 -3.53
CA PRO A 7 -5.35 -3.73 -4.19
C PRO A 7 -6.32 -2.89 -3.34
N PRO A 8 -6.46 -1.58 -3.62
CA PRO A 8 -7.47 -0.74 -3.00
C PRO A 8 -8.86 -1.39 -2.98
N GLY A 9 -9.53 -1.30 -1.85
CA GLY A 9 -10.88 -1.81 -1.65
C GLY A 9 -10.98 -3.30 -1.35
N ALA A 10 -9.86 -4.04 -1.23
CA ALA A 10 -9.91 -5.43 -0.81
C ALA A 10 -10.67 -5.59 0.51
N LYS A 11 -11.69 -6.45 0.50
CA LYS A 11 -12.48 -6.78 1.69
C LYS A 11 -11.74 -7.78 2.56
N LYS A 12 -12.10 -7.88 3.85
CA LYS A 12 -11.48 -8.85 4.77
C LYS A 12 -11.58 -10.30 4.29
N ASP A 13 -12.68 -10.64 3.62
CA ASP A 13 -12.91 -11.95 3.02
C ASP A 13 -12.45 -12.03 1.54
N PHE A 14 -11.40 -11.28 1.18
CA PHE A 14 -10.91 -11.13 -0.19
C PHE A 14 -10.71 -12.48 -0.89
N LEU A 15 -10.02 -13.42 -0.22
CA LEU A 15 -9.70 -14.74 -0.79
C LEU A 15 -10.95 -15.58 -1.08
N LYS A 16 -12.04 -15.38 -0.34
CA LYS A 16 -13.31 -16.08 -0.56
C LYS A 16 -14.08 -15.50 -1.75
N LYS A 17 -13.91 -14.20 -2.02
CA LYS A 17 -14.62 -13.48 -3.10
C LYS A 17 -13.83 -13.38 -4.39
N CYS A 18 -12.50 -13.42 -4.36
CA CYS A 18 -11.70 -13.18 -5.56
C CYS A 18 -11.82 -14.35 -6.53
N ILE A 19 -12.50 -14.12 -7.66
CA ILE A 19 -12.61 -15.11 -8.74
C ILE A 19 -11.39 -15.13 -9.68
N ARG A 20 -10.30 -14.43 -9.31
CA ARG A 20 -9.03 -14.41 -10.06
C ARG A 20 -9.16 -13.98 -11.52
N CYS A 21 -10.10 -13.08 -11.83
CA CYS A 21 -10.38 -12.66 -13.21
C CYS A 21 -9.34 -11.73 -13.87
N GLY A 22 -8.38 -11.19 -13.11
CA GLY A 22 -7.35 -10.28 -13.63
C GLY A 22 -7.79 -8.87 -14.05
N LYS A 23 -9.08 -8.50 -13.95
CA LYS A 23 -9.56 -7.17 -14.39
C LYS A 23 -8.89 -5.99 -13.67
N CYS A 24 -8.64 -6.12 -12.35
CA CYS A 24 -7.93 -5.10 -11.58
C CYS A 24 -6.47 -4.91 -12.04
N TYR A 25 -5.80 -6.01 -12.42
CA TYR A 25 -4.47 -6.00 -13.03
C TYR A 25 -4.49 -5.27 -14.38
N GLN A 26 -5.43 -5.62 -15.26
CA GLN A 26 -5.55 -5.04 -16.60
C GLN A 26 -5.83 -3.53 -16.59
N VAL A 27 -6.64 -3.04 -15.65
CA VAL A 27 -7.03 -1.61 -15.60
C VAL A 27 -5.98 -0.72 -14.89
N CYS A 28 -4.96 -1.29 -14.26
CA CYS A 28 -3.98 -0.53 -13.49
C CYS A 28 -3.00 0.21 -14.42
N PRO A 29 -3.07 1.55 -14.54
CA PRO A 29 -2.24 2.28 -15.51
C PRO A 29 -0.76 2.31 -15.12
N TYR A 30 -0.44 2.09 -13.84
CA TYR A 30 0.92 2.15 -13.30
C TYR A 30 1.60 0.78 -13.25
N LYS A 31 0.92 -0.30 -13.65
CA LYS A 31 1.41 -1.69 -13.52
C LYS A 31 1.82 -2.05 -12.07
N THR A 32 1.19 -1.39 -11.09
CA THR A 32 1.38 -1.63 -9.65
C THR A 32 0.89 -3.02 -9.24
N ILE A 33 -0.28 -3.41 -9.75
CA ILE A 33 -0.88 -4.71 -9.44
C ILE A 33 -0.14 -5.77 -10.24
N ARG A 34 0.25 -6.86 -9.58
CA ARG A 34 0.77 -8.10 -10.18
C ARG A 34 -0.11 -9.27 -9.74
N LEU A 35 -0.04 -10.39 -10.46
CA LEU A 35 -0.79 -11.61 -10.13
C LEU A 35 0.15 -12.62 -9.50
N ALA A 36 -0.21 -13.10 -8.31
CA ALA A 36 0.60 -14.01 -7.52
C ALA A 36 0.72 -15.36 -8.23
N PHE A 37 1.89 -15.99 -8.14
CA PHE A 37 2.11 -17.35 -8.61
C PHE A 37 2.49 -18.26 -7.43
N LEU A 38 3.11 -19.41 -7.70
CA LEU A 38 3.33 -20.48 -6.71
C LEU A 38 4.17 -20.02 -5.50
N GLU A 39 5.03 -19.01 -5.65
CA GLU A 39 5.85 -18.45 -4.58
C GLU A 39 5.06 -17.75 -3.46
N PHE A 40 3.77 -17.45 -3.69
CA PHE A 40 2.86 -16.91 -2.69
C PHE A 40 1.94 -17.98 -2.06
N GLY A 41 2.17 -19.25 -2.39
CA GLY A 41 1.36 -20.38 -1.92
C GLY A 41 0.12 -20.63 -2.78
N ILE A 42 -0.33 -21.88 -2.82
CA ILE A 42 -1.40 -22.33 -3.72
C ILE A 42 -2.73 -21.57 -3.54
N HIS A 43 -3.04 -21.16 -2.31
CA HIS A 43 -4.26 -20.40 -1.99
C HIS A 43 -4.28 -19.00 -2.64
N ASN A 44 -3.10 -18.39 -2.80
CA ASN A 44 -2.94 -17.07 -3.40
C ASN A 44 -2.76 -17.11 -4.92
N LEU A 45 -2.71 -18.29 -5.54
CA LEU A 45 -2.47 -18.42 -6.97
C LEU A 45 -3.42 -17.51 -7.76
N TYR A 46 -2.84 -16.71 -8.64
CA TYR A 46 -3.50 -15.76 -9.54
C TYR A 46 -4.35 -14.68 -8.85
N THR A 47 -4.16 -14.47 -7.55
CA THR A 47 -4.73 -13.32 -6.84
C THR A 47 -3.88 -12.07 -7.05
N PRO A 48 -4.48 -10.88 -7.12
CA PRO A 48 -3.73 -9.64 -7.27
C PRO A 48 -3.00 -9.26 -5.97
N PHE A 49 -1.79 -8.76 -6.12
CA PHE A 49 -0.96 -8.23 -5.05
C PHE A 49 -0.16 -7.00 -5.52
N ILE A 50 0.40 -6.27 -4.56
CA ILE A 50 1.23 -5.09 -4.76
C ILE A 50 2.48 -5.24 -3.87
N ILE A 51 3.67 -4.97 -4.42
CA ILE A 51 4.91 -4.82 -3.63
C ILE A 51 5.27 -3.34 -3.64
N PRO A 52 4.97 -2.59 -2.56
CA PRO A 52 5.23 -1.15 -2.49
C PRO A 52 6.65 -0.75 -2.87
N ARG A 53 7.64 -1.50 -2.38
CA ARG A 53 9.05 -1.23 -2.64
C ARG A 53 9.39 -1.24 -4.13
N GLU A 54 8.75 -2.08 -4.93
CA GLU A 54 8.96 -2.14 -6.38
C GLU A 54 8.16 -1.06 -7.11
N VAL A 55 6.83 -1.08 -6.96
CA VAL A 55 5.92 -0.08 -7.55
C VAL A 55 4.76 0.15 -6.57
N PRO A 56 4.57 1.36 -6.03
CA PRO A 56 3.52 1.65 -5.07
C PRO A 56 2.17 1.88 -5.75
N CYS A 57 1.10 1.97 -4.96
CA CYS A 57 -0.21 2.34 -5.46
C CYS A 57 -0.38 3.87 -5.49
N TYR A 58 -0.68 4.43 -6.65
CA TYR A 58 -0.93 5.86 -6.83
C TYR A 58 -2.39 6.28 -6.60
N LEU A 59 -3.23 5.39 -6.06
CA LEU A 59 -4.62 5.69 -5.65
C LEU A 59 -5.48 6.31 -6.78
N CYS A 60 -5.31 5.88 -8.03
CA CYS A 60 -6.15 6.33 -9.15
C CYS A 60 -7.58 5.77 -9.16
N MET A 61 -7.88 4.85 -8.23
CA MET A 61 -9.21 4.28 -7.98
C MET A 61 -9.88 3.56 -9.17
N LYS A 62 -9.10 3.15 -10.19
CA LYS A 62 -9.63 2.39 -11.34
C LYS A 62 -9.92 0.92 -11.04
N CYS A 63 -9.21 0.30 -10.09
CA CYS A 63 -9.33 -1.14 -9.84
C CYS A 63 -10.59 -1.58 -9.06
N PRO A 64 -11.11 -0.84 -8.04
CA PRO A 64 -12.29 -1.31 -7.32
C PRO A 64 -13.57 -1.39 -8.19
N PRO A 65 -13.93 -0.37 -9.00
CA PRO A 65 -15.16 -0.39 -9.80
C PRO A 65 -15.26 -1.55 -10.80
N VAL A 66 -14.13 -2.03 -11.33
CA VAL A 66 -14.09 -3.11 -12.32
C VAL A 66 -14.14 -4.52 -11.71
N CYS A 67 -14.17 -4.65 -10.37
CA CYS A 67 -14.19 -5.94 -9.70
C CYS A 67 -15.59 -6.59 -9.82
N PRO A 68 -15.74 -7.69 -10.58
CA PRO A 68 -17.06 -8.28 -10.83
C PRO A 68 -17.60 -9.04 -9.62
N SER A 69 -16.72 -9.64 -8.81
CA SER A 69 -17.12 -10.47 -7.67
C SER A 69 -17.28 -9.69 -6.36
N GLY A 70 -16.97 -8.40 -6.35
CA GLY A 70 -17.01 -7.58 -5.13
C GLY A 70 -15.92 -7.93 -4.10
N ALA A 71 -14.87 -8.65 -4.51
CA ALA A 71 -13.67 -8.86 -3.69
C ALA A 71 -12.96 -7.53 -3.37
N LEU A 72 -13.01 -6.59 -4.33
CA LEU A 72 -12.75 -5.18 -4.09
C LEU A 72 -14.08 -4.45 -3.95
N ASP A 73 -14.17 -3.52 -3.00
CA ASP A 73 -15.35 -2.69 -2.77
C ASP A 73 -15.59 -1.73 -3.95
N ARG A 74 -16.63 -2.01 -4.75
CA ARG A 74 -16.89 -1.30 -6.01
C ARG A 74 -17.30 0.16 -5.81
N SER A 75 -17.84 0.50 -4.65
CA SER A 75 -18.25 1.87 -4.29
C SER A 75 -17.08 2.73 -3.81
N LEU A 76 -15.90 2.15 -3.57
CA LEU A 76 -14.74 2.87 -3.07
C LEU A 76 -14.11 3.73 -4.19
N THR A 77 -14.46 5.00 -4.21
CA THR A 77 -13.96 6.00 -5.17
C THR A 77 -13.06 7.05 -4.52
N GLU A 78 -13.18 7.27 -3.21
CA GLU A 78 -12.39 8.26 -2.48
C GLU A 78 -11.09 7.66 -1.94
N LYS A 79 -9.96 8.24 -2.34
CA LYS A 79 -8.63 7.76 -1.91
C LYS A 79 -8.43 7.77 -0.39
N THR A 80 -9.06 8.69 0.34
CA THR A 80 -8.97 8.86 1.81
C THR A 80 -9.66 7.74 2.58
N LYS A 81 -10.61 7.04 1.95
CA LYS A 81 -11.35 5.91 2.54
C LYS A 81 -10.64 4.56 2.32
N VAL A 82 -9.55 4.54 1.54
CA VAL A 82 -8.79 3.31 1.26
C VAL A 82 -8.12 2.79 2.54
N LYS A 83 -8.17 1.47 2.74
CA LYS A 83 -7.52 0.77 3.84
C LYS A 83 -6.76 -0.45 3.31
N MET A 84 -5.58 -0.22 2.73
CA MET A 84 -4.71 -1.30 2.23
C MET A 84 -3.73 -1.82 3.29
N GLY A 85 -3.47 -1.01 4.32
CA GLY A 85 -2.47 -1.28 5.35
C GLY A 85 -2.05 0.00 6.06
N VAL A 86 -1.07 -0.09 6.94
CA VAL A 86 -0.55 1.04 7.72
C VAL A 86 0.97 1.08 7.60
N ALA A 87 1.50 2.29 7.39
CA ALA A 87 2.95 2.54 7.37
C ALA A 87 3.52 2.55 8.79
N LYS A 88 4.68 1.93 8.99
CA LYS A 88 5.44 1.97 10.24
C LYS A 88 6.87 2.41 9.96
N ILE A 89 7.37 3.34 10.76
CA ILE A 89 8.75 3.82 10.68
C ILE A 89 9.62 2.97 11.62
N ASP A 90 10.78 2.57 11.13
CA ASP A 90 11.91 2.07 11.91
C ASP A 90 12.84 3.23 12.22
N GLU A 91 12.75 3.73 13.46
CA GLU A 91 13.51 4.90 13.93
C GLU A 91 15.02 4.66 13.91
N LYS A 92 15.47 3.39 13.96
CA LYS A 92 16.91 3.03 13.91
C LYS A 92 17.49 3.12 12.51
N LYS A 93 16.64 3.11 11.47
CA LYS A 93 17.05 3.20 10.06
C LYS A 93 16.71 4.55 9.43
N CYS A 94 15.74 5.28 10.00
CA CYS A 94 15.22 6.48 9.38
C CYS A 94 16.22 7.63 9.46
N LEU A 95 16.67 8.13 8.32
CA LEU A 95 17.63 9.24 8.23
C LEU A 95 17.23 10.47 9.06
N ALA A 96 15.93 10.82 9.09
CA ALA A 96 15.42 11.91 9.93
C ALA A 96 15.62 11.67 11.43
N TYR A 97 15.39 10.44 11.89
CA TYR A 97 15.63 10.04 13.28
C TYR A 97 17.13 9.93 13.62
N LEU A 98 17.97 9.70 12.61
CA LEU A 98 19.43 9.68 12.71
C LEU A 98 20.07 11.07 12.54
N GLY A 99 19.28 12.15 12.52
CA GLY A 99 19.76 13.53 12.47
C GLY A 99 20.04 14.10 11.07
N THR A 100 19.71 13.36 10.01
CA THR A 100 19.83 13.84 8.62
C THR A 100 18.50 14.41 8.14
N LEU A 101 18.50 15.59 7.52
CA LEU A 101 17.29 16.19 6.95
C LEU A 101 16.72 15.31 5.81
N CYS A 102 15.65 14.57 6.10
CA CYS A 102 14.96 13.70 5.14
C CYS A 102 13.45 13.88 5.27
N ARG A 103 12.79 14.29 4.18
CA ARG A 103 11.33 14.52 4.14
C ARG A 103 10.63 13.73 3.03
N SER A 104 11.30 12.75 2.43
CA SER A 104 10.81 12.04 1.24
C SER A 104 9.45 11.41 1.44
N CYS A 105 9.23 10.71 2.56
CA CYS A 105 7.94 10.06 2.84
C CYS A 105 6.80 11.07 3.05
N TYR A 106 7.08 12.18 3.74
CA TYR A 106 6.13 13.25 4.00
C TYR A 106 5.72 13.97 2.72
N GLN A 107 6.69 14.43 1.93
CA GLN A 107 6.46 15.20 0.70
C GLN A 107 5.72 14.40 -0.38
N ASN A 108 5.93 13.09 -0.44
CA ASN A 108 5.28 12.23 -1.43
C ASN A 108 3.99 11.59 -0.93
N CYS A 109 3.57 11.86 0.32
CA CYS A 109 2.35 11.27 0.85
C CYS A 109 1.12 11.85 0.15
N PRO A 110 0.26 11.04 -0.50
CA PRO A 110 -0.91 11.54 -1.23
C PRO A 110 -2.06 11.99 -0.31
N ILE A 111 -1.96 11.69 0.98
CA ILE A 111 -2.82 12.14 2.08
C ILE A 111 -2.00 13.14 2.90
N PHE A 112 -1.61 14.21 2.20
CA PHE A 112 -0.58 15.16 2.62
C PHE A 112 -0.92 15.81 3.95
N ASN A 113 0.07 15.93 4.84
CA ASN A 113 -0.05 16.52 6.17
C ASN A 113 -1.15 15.92 7.08
N GLU A 114 -1.72 14.78 6.70
CA GLU A 114 -2.74 14.07 7.47
C GLU A 114 -2.26 12.66 7.83
N ALA A 115 -1.83 11.86 6.85
CA ALA A 115 -1.36 10.49 7.09
C ALA A 115 0.10 10.43 7.54
N ILE A 116 0.91 11.38 7.09
CA ILE A 116 2.29 11.58 7.55
C ILE A 116 2.44 13.06 7.88
N THR A 117 2.88 13.37 9.08
CA THR A 117 3.19 14.72 9.56
C THR A 117 4.67 14.80 9.92
N ILE A 118 5.17 16.02 10.12
CA ILE A 118 6.52 16.29 10.64
C ILE A 118 6.35 16.94 12.01
N ASP A 119 7.05 16.45 13.02
CA ASP A 119 7.07 17.08 14.35
C ASP A 119 8.10 18.22 14.45
N ASP A 120 8.18 18.86 15.62
CA ASP A 120 9.07 20.01 15.87
C ASP A 120 10.56 19.64 15.74
N GLU A 121 10.91 18.36 15.91
CA GLU A 121 12.26 17.83 15.74
C GLU A 121 12.54 17.41 14.28
N LEU A 122 11.66 17.77 13.34
CA LEU A 122 11.71 17.41 11.92
C LEU A 122 11.60 15.90 11.64
N LYS A 123 11.06 15.11 12.58
CA LYS A 123 10.88 13.67 12.43
C LYS A 123 9.49 13.37 11.85
N PRO A 124 9.39 12.44 10.87
CA PRO A 124 8.11 12.03 10.35
C PRO A 124 7.33 11.18 11.36
N LYS A 125 6.03 11.45 11.48
CA LYS A 125 5.07 10.65 12.26
C LYS A 125 3.97 10.14 11.36
N VAL A 126 3.59 8.86 11.52
CA VAL A 126 2.48 8.26 10.78
C VAL A 126 1.20 8.32 11.62
N ASN A 127 0.15 8.90 11.07
CA ASN A 127 -1.19 8.80 11.62
C ASN A 127 -1.87 7.52 11.07
N LYS A 128 -2.04 6.51 11.93
CA LYS A 128 -2.64 5.22 11.55
C LYS A 128 -4.09 5.33 11.04
N ASP A 129 -4.85 6.31 11.53
CA ASP A 129 -6.27 6.47 11.19
C ASP A 129 -6.45 7.11 9.81
N LYS A 130 -5.49 7.93 9.41
CA LYS A 130 -5.44 8.61 8.10
C LYS A 130 -4.60 7.85 7.08
N CYS A 131 -3.68 6.99 7.50
CA CYS A 131 -2.89 6.17 6.60
C CYS A 131 -3.79 5.24 5.79
N VAL A 132 -3.60 5.25 4.47
CA VAL A 132 -4.38 4.43 3.53
C VAL A 132 -3.60 3.20 3.05
N GLY A 133 -2.32 3.10 3.40
CA GLY A 133 -1.47 1.97 3.04
C GLY A 133 -1.05 1.93 1.56
N CYS A 134 -0.96 3.06 0.88
CA CYS A 134 -0.66 3.08 -0.57
C CYS A 134 0.78 2.64 -0.92
N GLY A 135 1.71 2.69 0.04
CA GLY A 135 3.08 2.23 -0.18
C GLY A 135 4.05 3.27 -0.77
N ILE A 136 3.60 4.46 -1.17
CA ILE A 136 4.47 5.48 -1.78
C ILE A 136 5.65 5.84 -0.86
N CYS A 137 5.38 6.01 0.44
CA CYS A 137 6.42 6.34 1.42
C CYS A 137 7.57 5.30 1.50
N GLU A 138 7.25 4.01 1.34
CA GLU A 138 8.22 2.92 1.31
C GLU A 138 9.04 2.89 0.02
N ASN A 139 8.37 3.17 -1.12
CA ASN A 139 9.03 3.23 -2.42
C ASN A 139 10.04 4.38 -2.51
N VAL A 140 9.65 5.58 -2.06
CA VAL A 140 10.50 6.79 -2.12
C VAL A 140 11.54 6.86 -1.00
N CYS A 141 11.57 5.89 -0.08
CA CYS A 141 12.54 5.86 1.00
C CYS A 141 13.96 5.63 0.41
N PRO A 142 14.92 6.54 0.65
CA PRO A 142 16.25 6.45 0.05
C PRO A 142 17.15 5.41 0.71
N VAL A 143 16.76 4.86 1.87
CA VAL A 143 17.48 3.78 2.55
C VAL A 143 17.23 2.48 1.79
N GLU A 144 18.28 1.70 1.52
CA GLU A 144 18.22 0.43 0.76
C GLU A 144 17.19 -0.53 1.39
N ASP A 145 17.35 -0.80 2.67
CA ASP A 145 16.31 -1.38 3.52
C ASP A 145 15.41 -0.26 4.03
N ALA A 146 14.27 -0.05 3.36
CA ALA A 146 13.36 1.05 3.63
C ALA A 146 13.08 1.21 5.13
N ALA A 147 13.33 2.41 5.66
CA ALA A 147 13.07 2.77 7.05
C ALA A 147 11.59 3.02 7.35
N ILE A 148 10.73 2.98 6.34
CA ILE A 148 9.28 3.06 6.48
C ILE A 148 8.64 2.00 5.60
N ILE A 149 7.73 1.23 6.18
CA ILE A 149 7.33 -0.08 5.70
C ILE A 149 5.80 -0.20 5.88
N VAL A 150 5.05 -0.49 4.81
CA VAL A 150 3.57 -0.58 4.82
C VAL A 150 3.04 -2.01 4.90
N SER A 151 2.39 -2.37 5.99
CA SER A 151 1.88 -3.74 6.21
C SER A 151 0.36 -3.76 6.15
N GLY A 152 -0.20 -4.69 5.37
CA GLY A 152 -1.64 -4.96 5.31
C GLY A 152 -2.11 -5.90 6.42
N GLU A 153 -3.43 -5.97 6.62
CA GLU A 153 -4.04 -7.05 7.42
C GLU A 153 -3.87 -8.39 6.69
N LYS A 154 -3.64 -9.47 7.43
CA LYS A 154 -3.59 -10.82 6.86
C LYS A 154 -5.02 -11.25 6.49
N ASP A 155 -5.18 -11.88 5.33
CA ASP A 155 -6.45 -12.47 4.92
C ASP A 155 -6.73 -13.71 5.82
N ASP A 156 -7.82 -13.70 6.60
CA ASP A 156 -8.28 -14.82 7.44
C ASP A 156 -9.14 -15.85 6.66
#